data_AF-A0A6P6JQM3-F1
#
_entry.id   AF-A0A6P6JQM3-F1
#
_cell.length_a   1.000
_cell.length_b   1.000
_cell.length_c   1.000
_cell.angle_alpha   90.00
_cell.angle_beta   90.00
_cell.angle_gamma   90.00
#
_symmetry.space_group_name_H-M   'P 1'
#
loop_
_entity.id
_entity.type
_entity.pdbx_description
1 polymer ?
#
loop_
_entity_poly.entity_id
_entity_poly.type
_entity_poly.pdbx_seq_one_letter_code
_entity_poly.pdbx_strand_id
1 'polypeptide(L)'
;MMTAIKQVTVLMVCSLVVCARGEFFTSTDKISQLFEEENFLLGTFSLYIDAEEEIVKGMKRDLLLLQLGTYLDPVDPEEIKDPVAAFKLLMRLRDEWLKIEKNTQNSLDKHNVYQILLEYAQIPQVEDLKGAALGLISLQELYKLYPHNITKETSLNANEAYVVGLFAYTEHKFQHAFLWFMYSLERLTEYSTITKEELLRYISDSAYHFGSIPVAIYFGQQLSNLDPTNNDVKVLLNQYRLLRFQRTSNPDIFTLNTKSSKYERLCRGEVDERTSRRQRALSCRYSTGGGNPRLMYAPVKEEVEWDEPLIIRYHDIISDTEIEILKNISRPLLSRSKTKGGVTKIRTSQSVILDEGHPVVARVNQRIADITGLSMESAERLHVQNYGIGGKYEPHYDEWNDETGRIATFLIYMSDVEKGGATAFTKVGIALKPKQGSAVFWYNLHKNGNVDLKTEHAGCPVLWGNKWVANKWIHKFGQEFRRPCSLSYWE
;
A
#
# COMPACT_ATOMS: atom_id res chain seq x y z
N MET A 1 -17.46 38.08 -17.16
CA MET A 1 -17.31 36.73 -16.55
C MET A 1 -16.69 35.67 -17.48
N MET A 2 -16.05 36.05 -18.60
CA MET A 2 -15.31 35.13 -19.49
C MET A 2 -13.78 35.16 -19.27
N THR A 3 -13.31 35.91 -18.27
CA THR A 3 -11.89 36.06 -17.93
C THR A 3 -11.43 35.13 -16.80
N ALA A 4 -12.35 34.54 -16.02
CA ALA A 4 -12.03 33.60 -14.95
C ALA A 4 -11.78 32.16 -15.45
N ILE A 5 -12.36 31.79 -16.59
CA ILE A 5 -12.23 30.42 -17.15
C ILE A 5 -10.84 30.21 -17.79
N LYS A 6 -10.20 31.28 -18.29
CA LYS A 6 -8.84 31.21 -18.84
C LYS A 6 -7.74 31.08 -17.77
N GLN A 7 -8.02 31.39 -16.51
CA GLN A 7 -7.04 31.20 -15.43
C GLN A 7 -7.04 29.76 -14.88
N VAL A 8 -8.12 29.01 -15.06
CA VAL A 8 -8.17 27.58 -14.67
C VAL A 8 -7.46 26.70 -15.70
N THR A 9 -7.42 27.10 -16.98
CA THR A 9 -6.71 26.35 -18.02
C THR A 9 -5.18 26.47 -17.95
N VAL A 10 -4.64 27.41 -17.18
CA VAL A 10 -3.18 27.66 -17.07
C VAL A 10 -2.52 26.95 -15.87
N LEU A 11 -3.32 26.45 -14.92
CA LEU A 11 -2.83 25.54 -13.87
C LEU A 11 -2.84 24.07 -14.29
N MET A 12 -3.33 23.76 -15.49
CA MET A 12 -3.22 22.43 -16.11
C MET A 12 -1.89 22.27 -16.88
N VAL A 13 -0.81 22.84 -16.32
CA VAL A 13 0.56 22.31 -16.47
C VAL A 13 0.84 21.41 -15.25
N CYS A 14 -0.17 20.66 -14.80
CA CYS A 14 0.05 19.38 -14.14
C CYS A 14 0.72 18.48 -15.17
N SER A 15 2.03 18.65 -15.24
CA SER A 15 3.01 17.60 -15.41
C SER A 15 2.50 16.40 -16.18
N LEU A 16 3.06 16.22 -17.39
CA LEU A 16 3.17 14.97 -18.13
C LEU A 16 3.86 13.88 -17.28
N VAL A 17 3.35 13.62 -16.09
CA VAL A 17 3.59 12.42 -15.33
C VAL A 17 2.70 11.41 -16.02
N VAL A 18 3.34 10.47 -16.70
CA VAL A 18 2.74 9.20 -17.02
C VAL A 18 2.05 8.71 -15.75
N CYS A 19 0.73 8.87 -15.67
CA CYS A 19 -0.07 8.31 -14.59
C CYS A 19 0.14 6.80 -14.64
N ALA A 20 1.00 6.30 -13.76
CA ALA A 20 1.18 4.88 -13.57
C ALA A 20 -0.15 4.37 -12.99
N ARG A 21 -1.06 3.94 -13.87
CA ARG A 21 -2.26 3.22 -13.49
C ARG A 21 -1.83 1.94 -12.78
N GLY A 22 -2.14 1.82 -11.49
CA GLY A 22 -2.13 0.56 -10.72
C GLY A 22 -0.99 0.38 -9.70
N GLU A 23 -1.33 -0.29 -8.60
CA GLU A 23 -0.54 -0.72 -7.44
C GLU A 23 -0.31 0.32 -6.31
N PHE A 24 -1.33 1.11 -5.95
CA PHE A 24 -1.27 2.05 -4.82
C PHE A 24 -0.97 1.36 -3.49
N PHE A 25 -1.54 0.15 -3.26
CA PHE A 25 -1.36 -0.62 -2.02
C PHE A 25 0.10 -0.95 -1.68
N THR A 26 1.02 -0.77 -2.64
CA THR A 26 2.43 -1.11 -2.53
C THR A 26 3.31 0.01 -1.96
N SER A 27 2.73 1.19 -1.73
CA SER A 27 3.39 2.35 -1.10
C SER A 27 2.39 3.10 -0.23
N THR A 28 2.61 3.17 1.09
CA THR A 28 1.75 3.96 1.98
C THR A 28 1.82 5.44 1.68
N ASP A 29 2.94 5.93 1.12
CA ASP A 29 3.07 7.33 0.73
C ASP A 29 2.19 7.67 -0.49
N LYS A 30 2.07 6.75 -1.46
CA LYS A 30 1.11 6.95 -2.57
C LYS A 30 -0.34 6.90 -2.07
N ILE A 31 -0.66 6.01 -1.13
CA ILE A 31 -1.99 5.98 -0.52
C ILE A 31 -2.30 7.29 0.20
N SER A 32 -1.33 7.88 0.92
CA SER A 32 -1.57 9.18 1.56
C SER A 32 -1.85 10.31 0.57
N GLN A 33 -1.29 10.26 -0.63
CA GLN A 33 -1.59 11.24 -1.69
C GLN A 33 -3.03 11.10 -2.22
N LEU A 34 -3.64 9.90 -2.13
CA LEU A 34 -5.04 9.70 -2.51
C LEU A 34 -6.03 10.45 -1.60
N PHE A 35 -5.63 10.83 -0.39
CA PHE A 35 -6.47 11.63 0.49
C PHE A 35 -6.65 13.05 -0.05
N GLU A 36 -5.60 13.65 -0.60
CA GLU A 36 -5.70 14.96 -1.25
C GLU A 36 -6.58 14.87 -2.51
N GLU A 37 -6.43 13.78 -3.26
CA GLU A 37 -7.26 13.47 -4.44
C GLU A 37 -8.74 13.31 -4.06
N GLU A 38 -9.06 12.57 -2.99
CA GLU A 38 -10.44 12.40 -2.51
C GLU A 38 -11.08 13.75 -2.17
N ASN A 39 -10.37 14.60 -1.42
CA ASN A 39 -10.87 15.94 -1.07
C ASN A 39 -11.09 16.80 -2.32
N PHE A 40 -10.18 16.72 -3.30
CA PHE A 40 -10.33 17.41 -4.58
C PHE A 40 -11.56 16.93 -5.35
N LEU A 41 -11.79 15.61 -5.42
CA LEU A 41 -12.94 15.02 -6.10
C LEU A 41 -14.25 15.39 -5.42
N LEU A 42 -14.31 15.35 -4.08
CA LEU A 42 -15.48 15.77 -3.31
C LEU A 42 -15.82 17.24 -3.54
N GLY A 43 -14.82 18.13 -3.51
CA GLY A 43 -15.01 19.54 -3.80
C GLY A 43 -15.50 19.78 -5.23
N THR A 44 -14.91 19.07 -6.19
CA THR A 44 -15.32 19.12 -7.60
C THR A 44 -16.76 18.63 -7.80
N PHE A 45 -17.14 17.53 -7.16
CA PHE A 45 -18.49 16.99 -7.25
C PHE A 45 -19.52 17.92 -6.60
N SER A 46 -19.19 18.56 -5.48
CA SER A 46 -20.02 19.59 -4.86
C SER A 46 -20.27 20.75 -5.82
N LEU A 47 -19.23 21.28 -6.47
CA LEU A 47 -19.36 22.37 -7.44
C LEU A 47 -20.19 21.97 -8.67
N TYR A 48 -20.09 20.71 -9.09
CA TYR A 48 -20.94 20.16 -10.14
C TYR A 48 -22.42 20.13 -9.72
N ILE A 49 -22.71 19.65 -8.51
CA ILE A 49 -24.08 19.64 -7.95
C ILE A 49 -24.63 21.07 -7.89
N ASP A 50 -23.88 22.02 -7.33
CA ASP A 50 -24.32 23.40 -7.21
C ASP A 50 -24.62 24.03 -8.58
N ALA A 51 -23.76 23.74 -9.58
CA ALA A 51 -23.97 24.21 -10.94
C ALA A 51 -25.22 23.60 -11.59
N GLU A 52 -25.44 22.29 -11.43
CA GLU A 52 -26.64 21.61 -11.93
C GLU A 52 -27.90 22.11 -11.23
N GLU A 53 -27.85 22.35 -9.91
CA GLU A 53 -28.99 22.91 -9.17
C GLU A 53 -29.40 24.29 -9.71
N GLU A 54 -28.44 25.18 -9.97
CA GLU A 54 -28.74 26.50 -10.54
C GLU A 54 -29.31 26.41 -11.94
N ILE A 55 -28.81 25.48 -12.77
CA ILE A 55 -29.38 25.22 -14.10
C ILE A 55 -30.80 24.70 -13.98
N VAL A 56 -31.06 23.73 -13.10
CA VAL A 56 -32.39 23.17 -12.85
C VAL A 56 -33.35 24.23 -12.28
N LYS A 57 -32.90 25.10 -11.38
CA LYS A 57 -33.69 26.25 -10.88
C LYS A 57 -34.06 27.20 -12.03
N GLY A 58 -33.09 27.50 -12.91
CA GLY A 58 -33.31 28.29 -14.11
C GLY A 58 -34.36 27.66 -15.04
N MET A 59 -34.22 26.37 -15.34
CA MET A 59 -35.18 25.60 -16.15
C MET A 59 -36.58 25.58 -15.52
N LYS A 60 -36.69 25.37 -14.21
CA LYS A 60 -37.98 25.42 -13.49
C LYS A 60 -38.65 26.78 -13.59
N ARG A 61 -37.87 27.87 -13.45
CA ARG A 61 -38.39 29.23 -13.61
C ARG A 61 -38.88 29.50 -15.03
N ASP A 62 -38.10 29.09 -16.03
CA ASP A 62 -38.46 29.28 -17.43
C ASP A 62 -39.69 28.43 -17.80
N LEU A 63 -39.82 27.20 -17.28
CA LEU A 63 -41.01 26.36 -17.42
C LEU A 63 -42.26 27.00 -16.78
N LEU A 64 -42.14 27.60 -15.60
CA LEU A 64 -43.26 28.27 -14.95
C LEU A 64 -43.75 29.47 -15.78
N LEU A 65 -42.82 30.26 -16.34
CA LEU A 65 -43.15 31.37 -17.23
C LEU A 65 -43.85 30.89 -18.50
N LEU A 66 -43.40 29.76 -19.07
CA LEU A 66 -44.09 29.11 -20.20
C LEU A 66 -45.52 28.74 -19.83
N GLN A 67 -45.73 28.08 -18.70
CA GLN A 67 -47.06 27.66 -18.26
C GLN A 67 -47.99 28.85 -18.01
N LEU A 68 -47.49 29.91 -17.36
CA LEU A 68 -48.22 31.16 -17.13
C LEU A 68 -48.57 31.88 -18.44
N GLY A 69 -47.63 31.98 -19.38
CA GLY A 69 -47.87 32.59 -20.68
C GLY A 69 -48.92 31.82 -21.49
N THR A 70 -48.97 30.49 -21.39
CA THR A 70 -49.99 29.66 -22.06
C THR A 70 -51.36 29.86 -21.42
N TYR A 71 -51.38 30.07 -20.11
CA TYR A 71 -52.61 30.28 -19.36
C TYR A 71 -53.21 31.69 -19.55
N LEU A 72 -52.37 32.73 -19.62
CA LEU A 72 -52.81 34.12 -19.69
C LEU A 72 -53.20 34.60 -21.09
N ASP A 73 -52.59 34.04 -22.15
CA ASP A 73 -52.89 34.37 -23.55
C ASP A 73 -53.01 33.05 -24.35
N PRO A 74 -54.04 32.22 -24.07
CA PRO A 74 -54.24 30.96 -24.78
C PRO A 74 -54.64 31.25 -26.22
N VAL A 75 -53.75 30.96 -27.17
CA VAL A 75 -54.05 31.08 -28.60
C VAL A 75 -54.93 29.92 -29.01
N ASP A 76 -56.19 30.20 -29.36
CA ASP A 76 -57.09 29.19 -29.96
C ASP A 76 -56.54 28.82 -31.36
N PRO A 77 -56.39 27.52 -31.68
CA PRO A 77 -56.00 27.09 -33.01
C PRO A 77 -56.85 27.69 -34.15
N GLU A 78 -58.12 28.02 -33.90
CA GLU A 78 -59.01 28.66 -34.88
C GLU A 78 -58.72 30.16 -35.09
N GLU A 79 -58.11 30.84 -34.11
CA GLU A 79 -57.73 32.26 -34.12
C GLU A 79 -56.39 32.54 -34.84
N ILE A 80 -55.64 31.49 -35.23
CA ILE A 80 -54.37 31.60 -35.98
C ILE A 80 -54.55 32.27 -37.37
N LYS A 81 -55.80 32.51 -37.80
CA LYS A 81 -56.14 33.34 -38.98
C LYS A 81 -55.74 34.81 -38.80
N ASP A 82 -55.56 35.30 -37.57
CA ASP A 82 -55.01 36.63 -37.28
C ASP A 82 -53.48 36.61 -37.42
N PRO A 83 -52.89 37.39 -38.36
CA PRO A 83 -51.44 37.50 -38.52
C PRO A 83 -50.70 37.90 -37.23
N VAL A 84 -51.34 38.66 -36.33
CA VAL A 84 -50.74 39.07 -35.05
C VAL A 84 -50.68 37.90 -34.07
N ALA A 85 -51.75 37.11 -33.95
CA ALA A 85 -51.76 35.88 -33.16
C ALA A 85 -50.70 34.87 -33.66
N ALA A 86 -50.59 34.69 -34.97
CA ALA A 86 -49.56 33.84 -35.58
C ALA A 86 -48.13 34.34 -35.27
N PHE A 87 -47.88 35.65 -35.40
CA PHE A 87 -46.58 36.24 -35.06
C PHE A 87 -46.23 36.09 -33.57
N LYS A 88 -47.20 36.33 -32.67
CA LYS A 88 -47.00 36.14 -31.22
C LYS A 88 -46.62 34.70 -30.88
N LEU A 89 -47.32 33.71 -31.44
CA LEU A 89 -47.01 32.29 -31.21
C LEU A 89 -45.61 31.93 -31.73
N LEU A 90 -45.22 32.42 -32.91
CA LEU A 90 -43.88 32.18 -33.47
C LEU A 90 -42.77 32.80 -32.63
N MET A 91 -42.93 34.06 -32.23
CA MET A 91 -41.98 34.76 -31.34
C MET A 91 -41.83 34.01 -30.02
N ARG A 92 -42.96 33.60 -29.44
CA ARG A 92 -43.01 32.87 -28.19
C ARG A 92 -42.30 31.51 -28.28
N LEU A 93 -42.65 30.70 -29.27
CA LEU A 93 -42.01 29.40 -29.49
C LEU A 93 -40.51 29.54 -29.75
N ARG A 94 -40.09 30.55 -30.51
CA ARG A 94 -38.66 30.76 -30.78
C ARG A 94 -37.90 31.18 -29.52
N ASP A 95 -38.29 32.29 -28.91
CA ASP A 95 -37.47 32.92 -27.86
C ASP A 95 -37.49 32.14 -26.55
N GLU A 96 -38.59 31.45 -26.25
CA GLU A 96 -38.71 30.68 -25.02
C GLU A 96 -38.06 29.29 -25.13
N TRP A 97 -38.18 28.61 -26.27
CA TRP A 97 -37.52 27.30 -26.44
C TRP A 97 -36.00 27.42 -26.65
N LEU A 98 -35.50 28.50 -27.26
CA LEU A 98 -34.05 28.76 -27.32
C LEU A 98 -33.43 28.94 -25.93
N LYS A 99 -34.19 29.47 -24.95
CA LYS A 99 -33.72 29.55 -23.55
C LYS A 99 -33.60 28.17 -22.92
N ILE A 100 -34.60 27.30 -23.14
CA ILE A 100 -34.56 25.91 -22.66
C ILE A 100 -33.36 25.19 -23.29
N GLU A 101 -33.20 25.25 -24.61
CA GLU A 101 -32.08 24.62 -25.33
C GLU A 101 -30.73 25.08 -24.76
N LYS A 102 -30.57 26.38 -24.54
CA LYS A 102 -29.35 26.94 -23.94
C LYS A 102 -29.07 26.39 -22.53
N ASN A 103 -30.09 26.27 -21.68
CA ASN A 103 -29.93 25.72 -20.34
C ASN A 103 -29.56 24.22 -20.39
N THR A 104 -30.16 23.46 -21.30
CA THR A 104 -29.82 22.05 -21.52
C THR A 104 -28.40 21.89 -22.01
N GLN A 105 -27.94 22.75 -22.92
CA GLN A 105 -26.56 22.76 -23.38
C GLN A 105 -25.58 23.10 -22.25
N ASN A 106 -25.91 24.08 -21.39
CA ASN A 106 -25.07 24.41 -20.25
C ASN A 106 -24.91 23.22 -19.28
N SER A 107 -25.97 22.43 -19.04
CA SER A 107 -25.90 21.22 -18.21
C SER A 107 -24.97 20.18 -18.83
N LEU A 108 -25.10 19.95 -20.15
CA LEU A 108 -24.18 19.07 -20.89
C LEU A 108 -22.73 19.53 -20.80
N ASP A 109 -22.47 20.83 -20.93
CA ASP A 109 -21.12 21.39 -20.82
C ASP A 109 -20.54 21.19 -19.40
N LYS A 110 -21.35 21.37 -18.35
CA LYS A 110 -20.93 21.12 -16.96
C LYS A 110 -20.64 19.65 -16.70
N HIS A 111 -21.50 18.78 -17.20
CA HIS A 111 -21.30 17.33 -17.15
C HIS A 111 -20.00 16.91 -17.84
N ASN A 112 -19.75 17.43 -19.04
CA ASN A 112 -18.53 17.12 -19.81
C ASN A 112 -17.26 17.52 -19.06
N VAL A 113 -17.23 18.71 -18.43
CA VAL A 113 -16.08 19.14 -17.62
C VAL A 113 -15.86 18.20 -16.42
N TYR A 114 -16.94 17.82 -15.73
CA TYR A 114 -16.87 16.88 -14.61
C TYR A 114 -16.36 15.50 -15.05
N GLN A 115 -16.86 14.97 -16.17
CA GLN A 115 -16.39 13.70 -16.74
C GLN A 115 -14.90 13.73 -17.08
N ILE A 116 -14.44 14.81 -17.73
CA ILE A 116 -13.01 14.98 -18.03
C ILE A 116 -12.18 14.92 -16.75
N LEU A 117 -12.60 15.61 -15.68
CA LEU A 117 -11.87 15.59 -14.41
C LEU A 117 -11.82 14.18 -13.80
N LEU A 118 -12.90 13.41 -13.88
CA LEU A 118 -12.93 12.02 -13.43
C LEU A 118 -12.00 11.10 -14.25
N GLU A 119 -11.84 11.33 -15.55
CA GLU A 119 -10.95 10.53 -16.40
C GLU A 119 -9.47 10.67 -16.02
N TYR A 120 -9.08 11.84 -15.50
CA TYR A 120 -7.71 12.10 -15.03
C TYR A 120 -7.51 11.77 -13.55
N ALA A 121 -8.60 11.51 -12.81
CA ALA A 121 -8.55 11.24 -11.39
C ALA A 121 -7.81 9.93 -11.08
N GLN A 122 -7.04 9.93 -10.00
CA GLN A 122 -6.33 8.73 -9.54
C GLN A 122 -7.24 7.85 -8.68
N ILE A 123 -8.17 7.14 -9.31
CA ILE A 123 -9.11 6.23 -8.62
C ILE A 123 -8.51 4.82 -8.53
N PRO A 124 -8.36 4.24 -7.32
CA PRO A 124 -7.90 2.86 -7.14
C PRO A 124 -8.79 1.85 -7.86
N GLN A 125 -8.16 0.83 -8.43
CA GLN A 125 -8.87 -0.25 -9.14
C GLN A 125 -9.17 -1.44 -8.21
N VAL A 126 -9.96 -2.41 -8.70
CA VAL A 126 -10.29 -3.62 -7.93
C VAL A 126 -9.03 -4.40 -7.55
N GLU A 127 -8.01 -4.38 -8.40
CA GLU A 127 -6.70 -5.00 -8.14
C GLU A 127 -5.97 -4.32 -6.97
N ASP A 128 -6.12 -3.01 -6.78
CA ASP A 128 -5.55 -2.29 -5.64
C ASP A 128 -6.23 -2.69 -4.33
N LEU A 129 -7.57 -2.80 -4.36
CA LEU A 129 -8.36 -3.30 -3.23
C LEU A 129 -7.98 -4.74 -2.88
N LYS A 130 -7.84 -5.60 -3.90
CA LYS A 130 -7.36 -6.97 -3.71
C LYS A 130 -5.95 -6.98 -3.09
N GLY A 131 -5.04 -6.17 -3.60
CA GLY A 131 -3.68 -6.04 -3.07
C GLY A 131 -3.66 -5.60 -1.61
N ALA A 132 -4.46 -4.60 -1.25
CA ALA A 132 -4.58 -4.11 0.12
C ALA A 132 -5.17 -5.18 1.06
N ALA A 133 -6.24 -5.85 0.65
CA ALA A 133 -6.86 -6.93 1.42
C ALA A 133 -5.87 -8.08 1.66
N LEU A 134 -5.16 -8.53 0.63
CA LEU A 134 -4.13 -9.56 0.78
C LEU A 134 -2.93 -9.11 1.60
N GLY A 135 -2.64 -7.80 1.63
CA GLY A 135 -1.71 -7.18 2.58
C GLY A 135 -2.15 -7.39 4.03
N LEU A 136 -3.44 -7.15 4.35
CA LEU A 136 -4.00 -7.42 5.67
C LEU A 136 -3.93 -8.91 6.04
N ILE A 137 -4.24 -9.81 5.09
CA ILE A 137 -4.12 -11.26 5.32
C ILE A 137 -2.65 -11.65 5.57
N SER A 138 -1.71 -11.05 4.84
CA SER A 138 -0.28 -11.32 5.04
C SER A 138 0.20 -10.86 6.42
N LEU A 139 -0.33 -9.75 6.94
CA LEU A 139 -0.07 -9.29 8.31
C LEU A 139 -0.67 -10.24 9.34
N GLN A 140 -1.90 -10.70 9.10
CA GLN A 140 -2.56 -11.70 9.92
C GLN A 140 -1.74 -12.99 10.03
N GLU A 141 -1.25 -13.51 8.90
CA GLU A 141 -0.42 -14.73 8.85
C GLU A 141 0.89 -14.55 9.63
N LEU A 142 1.62 -13.48 9.33
CA LEU A 142 2.97 -13.29 9.87
C LEU A 142 2.96 -12.95 11.36
N TYR A 143 2.04 -12.08 11.79
CA TYR A 143 1.94 -11.63 13.18
C TYR A 143 0.94 -12.43 14.02
N LYS A 144 0.26 -13.44 13.43
CA LYS A 144 -0.78 -14.25 14.09
C LYS A 144 -1.90 -13.42 14.71
N LEU A 145 -2.39 -12.43 13.95
CA LEU A 145 -3.38 -11.47 14.42
C LEU A 145 -4.81 -11.87 14.05
N TYR A 146 -5.77 -11.63 14.92
CA TYR A 146 -7.18 -11.76 14.55
C TYR A 146 -7.70 -10.48 13.90
N PRO A 147 -8.82 -10.52 13.13
CA PRO A 147 -9.40 -9.33 12.52
C PRO A 147 -9.55 -8.17 13.51
N HIS A 148 -10.04 -8.43 14.73
CA HIS A 148 -10.14 -7.42 15.80
C HIS A 148 -8.81 -6.78 16.22
N ASN A 149 -7.69 -7.50 16.10
CA ASN A 149 -6.38 -6.93 16.41
C ASN A 149 -5.91 -5.98 15.31
N ILE A 150 -6.22 -6.31 14.05
CA ILE A 150 -5.88 -5.50 12.87
C ILE A 150 -6.76 -4.24 12.83
N THR A 151 -8.05 -4.38 13.13
CA THR A 151 -9.04 -3.29 13.08
C THR A 151 -9.20 -2.54 14.40
N LYS A 152 -8.20 -2.62 15.29
CA LYS A 152 -8.27 -2.03 16.63
C LYS A 152 -8.39 -0.50 16.60
N GLU A 153 -7.57 0.15 15.79
CA GLU A 153 -7.52 1.61 15.69
C GLU A 153 -8.55 2.13 14.67
N THR A 154 -8.78 1.38 13.59
CA THR A 154 -9.77 1.69 12.55
C THR A 154 -10.65 0.48 12.29
N SER A 155 -11.94 0.57 12.61
CA SER A 155 -12.89 -0.52 12.44
C SER A 155 -13.39 -0.60 10.99
N LEU A 156 -13.43 -1.81 10.43
CA LEU A 156 -14.18 -2.09 9.20
C LEU A 156 -15.64 -2.41 9.52
N ASN A 157 -16.56 -1.92 8.68
CA ASN A 157 -17.97 -2.33 8.71
C ASN A 157 -18.18 -3.73 8.10
N ALA A 158 -19.42 -4.24 8.12
CA ALA A 158 -19.73 -5.58 7.63
C ALA A 158 -19.37 -5.78 6.14
N ASN A 159 -19.70 -4.82 5.28
CA ASN A 159 -19.44 -4.90 3.84
C ASN A 159 -17.93 -4.88 3.54
N GLU A 160 -17.18 -4.00 4.21
CA GLU A 160 -15.72 -3.89 4.06
C GLU A 160 -15.00 -5.15 4.54
N ALA A 161 -15.38 -5.68 5.70
CA ALA A 161 -14.81 -6.92 6.21
C ALA A 161 -15.15 -8.13 5.33
N TYR A 162 -16.36 -8.16 4.76
CA TYR A 162 -16.76 -9.18 3.78
C TYR A 162 -15.84 -9.17 2.56
N VAL A 163 -15.49 -7.99 2.03
CA VAL A 163 -14.57 -7.87 0.88
C VAL A 163 -13.19 -8.45 1.21
N VAL A 164 -12.65 -8.20 2.40
CA VAL A 164 -11.37 -8.81 2.83
C VAL A 164 -11.50 -10.34 2.88
N GLY A 165 -12.59 -10.86 3.45
CA GLY A 165 -12.89 -12.29 3.49
C GLY A 165 -13.02 -12.91 2.08
N LEU A 166 -13.67 -12.21 1.16
CA LEU A 166 -13.86 -12.65 -0.22
C LEU A 166 -12.53 -12.78 -0.97
N PHE A 167 -11.64 -11.78 -0.84
CA PHE A 167 -10.31 -11.87 -1.44
C PHE A 167 -9.44 -12.95 -0.79
N ALA A 168 -9.55 -13.18 0.52
CA ALA A 168 -8.90 -14.31 1.18
C ALA A 168 -9.43 -15.66 0.66
N TYR A 169 -10.75 -15.77 0.48
CA TYR A 169 -11.41 -16.98 -0.03
C TYR A 169 -10.96 -17.31 -1.45
N THR A 170 -10.93 -16.32 -2.35
CA THR A 170 -10.48 -16.50 -3.74
C THR A 170 -9.01 -16.89 -3.87
N GLU A 171 -8.14 -16.52 -2.91
CA GLU A 171 -6.75 -17.01 -2.85
C GLU A 171 -6.61 -18.31 -2.03
N HIS A 172 -7.73 -19.02 -1.78
CA HIS A 172 -7.79 -20.29 -1.04
C HIS A 172 -7.26 -20.22 0.41
N LYS A 173 -7.25 -19.03 1.01
CA LYS A 173 -6.85 -18.82 2.41
C LYS A 173 -8.06 -19.01 3.34
N PHE A 174 -8.65 -20.21 3.30
CA PHE A 174 -9.96 -20.49 3.89
C PHE A 174 -10.06 -20.21 5.40
N GLN A 175 -9.00 -20.46 6.17
CA GLN A 175 -8.98 -20.09 7.60
C GLN A 175 -9.15 -18.58 7.81
N HIS A 176 -8.47 -17.79 7.00
CA HIS A 176 -8.47 -16.34 7.10
C HIS A 176 -9.78 -15.76 6.59
N ALA A 177 -10.27 -16.28 5.46
CA ALA A 177 -11.60 -15.98 4.95
C ALA A 177 -12.69 -16.21 5.99
N PHE A 178 -12.68 -17.39 6.64
CA PHE A 178 -13.59 -17.73 7.73
C PHE A 178 -13.56 -16.68 8.87
N LEU A 179 -12.38 -16.29 9.35
CA LEU A 179 -12.25 -15.30 10.42
C LEU A 179 -12.79 -13.92 10.02
N TRP A 180 -12.56 -13.49 8.78
CA TRP A 180 -13.08 -12.20 8.27
C TRP A 180 -14.58 -12.22 8.03
N PHE A 181 -15.14 -13.33 7.54
CA PHE A 181 -16.59 -13.47 7.43
C PHE A 181 -17.28 -13.53 8.80
N MET A 182 -16.67 -14.17 9.80
CA MET A 182 -17.15 -14.12 11.19
C MET A 182 -17.14 -12.68 11.73
N TYR A 183 -16.04 -11.97 11.54
CA TYR A 183 -15.93 -10.55 11.94
C TYR A 183 -16.98 -9.66 11.25
N SER A 184 -17.28 -9.92 9.96
CA SER A 184 -18.33 -9.25 9.19
C SER A 184 -19.73 -9.59 9.73
N LEU A 185 -19.99 -10.86 10.03
CA LEU A 185 -21.27 -11.34 10.57
C LEU A 185 -21.63 -10.67 11.90
N GLU A 186 -20.64 -10.46 12.78
CA GLU A 186 -20.80 -9.74 14.05
C GLU A 186 -21.18 -8.27 13.89
N ARG A 187 -20.97 -7.69 12.71
CA ARG A 187 -21.15 -6.26 12.42
C ARG A 187 -22.28 -5.96 11.46
N LEU A 188 -23.11 -6.95 11.16
CA LEU A 188 -24.30 -6.75 10.32
C LEU A 188 -25.22 -5.70 10.94
N THR A 189 -25.67 -4.78 10.09
CA THR A 189 -26.66 -3.75 10.39
C THR A 189 -27.76 -3.76 9.33
N GLU A 190 -28.87 -3.05 9.58
CA GLU A 190 -29.95 -2.88 8.58
C GLU A 190 -29.48 -2.17 7.29
N TYR A 191 -28.38 -1.43 7.34
CA TYR A 191 -27.78 -0.74 6.19
C TYR A 191 -26.72 -1.58 5.45
N SER A 192 -26.47 -2.80 5.91
CA SER A 192 -25.50 -3.69 5.25
C SER A 192 -26.08 -4.20 3.92
N THR A 193 -25.27 -4.17 2.86
CA THR A 193 -25.67 -4.72 1.55
C THR A 193 -25.49 -6.23 1.53
N ILE A 194 -24.56 -6.74 2.33
CA ILE A 194 -24.34 -8.18 2.51
C ILE A 194 -25.39 -8.78 3.44
N THR A 195 -25.94 -9.94 3.07
CA THR A 195 -26.96 -10.62 3.86
C THR A 195 -26.35 -11.63 4.84
N LYS A 196 -27.08 -11.90 5.94
CA LYS A 196 -26.73 -12.97 6.88
C LYS A 196 -26.64 -14.34 6.20
N GLU A 197 -27.55 -14.61 5.25
CA GLU A 197 -27.56 -15.84 4.46
C GLU A 197 -26.25 -16.00 3.67
N GLU A 198 -25.83 -14.95 2.97
CA GLU A 198 -24.62 -14.98 2.17
C GLU A 198 -23.36 -15.20 3.02
N LEU A 199 -23.25 -14.52 4.18
CA LEU A 199 -22.13 -14.72 5.10
C LEU A 199 -22.11 -16.14 5.67
N LEU A 200 -23.24 -16.68 6.13
CA LEU A 200 -23.31 -18.04 6.65
C LEU A 200 -22.89 -19.08 5.61
N ARG A 201 -23.25 -18.87 4.34
CA ARG A 201 -22.81 -19.71 3.22
C ARG A 201 -21.28 -19.69 3.10
N TYR A 202 -20.66 -18.52 3.03
CA TYR A 202 -19.20 -18.42 2.93
C TYR A 202 -18.45 -18.91 4.17
N ILE A 203 -18.98 -18.70 5.37
CA ILE A 203 -18.41 -19.20 6.64
C ILE A 203 -18.42 -20.74 6.62
N SER A 204 -19.59 -21.32 6.33
CA SER A 204 -19.78 -22.76 6.25
C SER A 204 -18.84 -23.39 5.21
N ASP A 205 -18.76 -22.79 4.03
CA ASP A 205 -17.96 -23.28 2.92
C ASP A 205 -16.45 -23.12 3.16
N SER A 206 -16.01 -22.00 3.74
CA SER A 206 -14.63 -21.81 4.17
C SER A 206 -14.20 -22.85 5.21
N ALA A 207 -15.07 -23.15 6.18
CA ALA A 207 -14.82 -24.20 7.17
C ALA A 207 -14.70 -25.59 6.53
N TYR A 208 -15.56 -25.88 5.55
CA TYR A 208 -15.51 -27.11 4.77
C TYR A 208 -14.19 -27.27 4.01
N HIS A 209 -13.79 -26.25 3.25
CA HIS A 209 -12.56 -26.28 2.45
C HIS A 209 -11.29 -26.32 3.31
N PHE A 210 -11.27 -25.64 4.45
CA PHE A 210 -10.20 -25.78 5.43
C PHE A 210 -10.14 -27.18 6.06
N GLY A 211 -11.31 -27.84 6.16
CA GLY A 211 -11.46 -29.19 6.68
C GLY A 211 -12.01 -29.29 8.09
N SER A 212 -12.48 -28.18 8.67
CA SER A 212 -13.15 -28.16 9.98
C SER A 212 -14.62 -28.56 9.82
N ILE A 213 -14.86 -29.84 9.55
CA ILE A 213 -16.18 -30.37 9.15
C ILE A 213 -17.28 -30.12 10.21
N PRO A 214 -17.04 -30.29 11.53
CA PRO A 214 -18.05 -29.96 12.54
C PRO A 214 -18.50 -28.50 12.50
N VAL A 215 -17.56 -27.58 12.24
CA VAL A 215 -17.85 -26.14 12.12
C VAL A 215 -18.66 -25.86 10.85
N ALA A 216 -18.30 -26.49 9.73
CA ALA A 216 -19.07 -26.38 8.48
C ALA A 216 -20.52 -26.86 8.66
N ILE A 217 -20.73 -28.01 9.33
CA ILE A 217 -22.08 -28.52 9.62
C ILE A 217 -22.85 -27.55 10.51
N TYR A 218 -22.21 -26.99 11.55
CA TYR A 218 -22.85 -26.04 12.46
C TYR A 218 -23.39 -24.81 11.70
N PHE A 219 -22.55 -24.16 10.90
CA PHE A 219 -22.98 -22.97 10.14
C PHE A 219 -23.93 -23.32 9.00
N GLY A 220 -23.77 -24.47 8.35
CA GLY A 220 -24.74 -24.98 7.38
C GLY A 220 -26.12 -25.24 7.99
N GLN A 221 -26.20 -25.67 9.25
CA GLN A 221 -27.47 -25.81 9.97
C GLN A 221 -28.10 -24.45 10.28
N GLN A 222 -27.29 -23.46 10.67
CA GLN A 222 -27.78 -22.09 10.85
C GLN A 222 -28.35 -21.52 9.55
N LEU A 223 -27.67 -21.77 8.41
CA LEU A 223 -28.15 -21.40 7.08
C LEU A 223 -29.47 -22.10 6.73
N SER A 224 -29.57 -23.41 6.99
CA SER A 224 -30.81 -24.18 6.75
C SER A 224 -31.98 -23.74 7.63
N ASN A 225 -31.71 -23.14 8.80
CA ASN A 225 -32.75 -22.61 9.67
C ASN A 225 -33.28 -21.25 9.17
N LEU A 226 -32.50 -20.50 8.38
CA LEU A 226 -32.96 -19.25 7.77
C LEU A 226 -33.93 -19.53 6.62
N ASP A 227 -33.63 -20.53 5.79
CA ASP A 227 -34.54 -21.01 4.74
C ASP A 227 -34.59 -22.54 4.72
N PRO A 228 -35.54 -23.16 5.46
CA PRO A 228 -35.74 -24.61 5.47
C PRO A 228 -36.22 -25.19 4.12
N THR A 229 -36.67 -24.36 3.19
CA THR A 229 -37.15 -24.79 1.87
C THR A 229 -36.03 -24.91 0.85
N ASN A 230 -34.88 -24.28 1.11
CA ASN A 230 -33.73 -24.31 0.24
C ASN A 230 -33.12 -25.72 0.12
N ASN A 231 -33.32 -26.36 -1.03
CA ASN A 231 -32.81 -27.70 -1.28
C ASN A 231 -31.29 -27.74 -1.46
N ASP A 232 -30.67 -26.67 -1.94
CA ASP A 232 -29.22 -26.61 -2.16
C ASP A 232 -28.48 -26.69 -0.82
N VAL A 233 -28.99 -26.00 0.22
CA VAL A 233 -28.45 -26.06 1.58
C VAL A 233 -28.58 -27.45 2.18
N LYS A 234 -29.68 -28.17 1.91
CA LYS A 234 -29.85 -29.57 2.36
C LYS A 234 -28.85 -30.50 1.70
N VAL A 235 -28.61 -30.34 0.40
CA VAL A 235 -27.61 -31.12 -0.35
C VAL A 235 -26.21 -30.86 0.22
N LEU A 236 -25.87 -29.59 0.45
CA LEU A 236 -24.60 -29.17 1.04
C LEU A 236 -24.37 -29.81 2.43
N LEU A 237 -25.38 -29.77 3.31
CA LEU A 237 -25.32 -30.39 4.63
C LEU A 237 -25.13 -31.90 4.57
N ASN A 238 -25.80 -32.58 3.64
CA ASN A 238 -25.63 -34.01 3.44
C ASN A 238 -24.21 -34.35 2.98
N GLN A 239 -23.63 -33.55 2.07
CA GLN A 239 -22.25 -33.69 1.65
C GLN A 239 -21.27 -33.55 2.83
N TYR A 240 -21.44 -32.52 3.68
CA TYR A 240 -20.59 -32.35 4.86
C TYR A 240 -20.70 -33.51 5.85
N ARG A 241 -21.93 -34.01 6.08
CA ARG A 241 -22.17 -35.17 6.96
C ARG A 241 -21.49 -36.43 6.44
N LEU A 242 -21.57 -36.69 5.14
CA LEU A 242 -20.88 -37.84 4.51
C LEU A 242 -19.36 -37.74 4.68
N LEU A 243 -18.78 -36.57 4.42
CA LEU A 243 -17.35 -36.32 4.58
C LEU A 243 -16.87 -36.42 6.03
N ARG A 244 -17.72 -36.08 7.01
CA ARG A 244 -17.43 -36.27 8.43
C ARG A 244 -17.12 -37.73 8.77
N PHE A 245 -17.81 -38.69 8.13
CA PHE A 245 -17.55 -40.12 8.35
C PHE A 245 -16.28 -40.62 7.66
N GLN A 246 -15.82 -39.92 6.61
CA GLN A 246 -14.64 -40.30 5.84
C GLN A 246 -13.33 -39.74 6.42
N ARG A 247 -13.38 -38.62 7.15
CA ARG A 247 -12.19 -37.95 7.68
C ARG A 247 -11.88 -38.31 9.13
N THR A 248 -10.61 -38.57 9.40
CA THR A 248 -10.07 -38.83 10.74
C THR A 248 -9.54 -37.58 11.43
N SER A 249 -9.24 -36.52 10.67
CA SER A 249 -8.70 -35.25 11.18
C SER A 249 -9.69 -34.10 11.00
N ASN A 250 -9.79 -33.26 12.03
CA ASN A 250 -10.61 -32.05 12.05
C ASN A 250 -9.75 -30.89 12.59
N PRO A 251 -9.03 -30.16 11.73
CA PRO A 251 -8.22 -29.04 12.17
C PRO A 251 -9.10 -27.93 12.77
N ASP A 252 -8.57 -27.29 13.81
CA ASP A 252 -9.20 -26.13 14.44
C ASP A 252 -9.02 -24.90 13.54
N ILE A 253 -10.12 -24.39 13.02
CA ILE A 253 -10.13 -23.20 12.15
C ILE A 253 -10.00 -21.90 12.96
N PHE A 254 -10.29 -21.91 14.26
CA PHE A 254 -10.28 -20.71 15.09
C PHE A 254 -8.87 -20.31 15.55
N THR A 255 -7.91 -21.24 15.57
CA THR A 255 -6.57 -20.96 16.09
C THR A 255 -5.52 -20.83 14.98
N LEU A 256 -4.81 -19.70 14.96
CA LEU A 256 -3.70 -19.42 14.03
C LEU A 256 -2.40 -20.15 14.46
N ASN A 257 -2.45 -21.48 14.51
CA ASN A 257 -1.38 -22.37 14.98
C ASN A 257 -0.44 -22.87 13.88
N THR A 258 -0.33 -22.14 12.77
CA THR A 258 0.59 -22.50 11.69
C THR A 258 2.04 -22.52 12.18
N LYS A 259 2.80 -23.51 11.71
CA LYS A 259 4.25 -23.62 11.98
C LYS A 259 4.92 -22.33 11.49
N SER A 260 5.69 -21.69 12.36
CA SER A 260 6.39 -20.46 12.02
C SER A 260 7.85 -20.72 11.70
N SER A 261 8.31 -20.16 10.59
CA SER A 261 9.72 -20.02 10.23
C SER A 261 10.46 -19.15 11.25
N LYS A 262 11.81 -19.27 11.29
CA LYS A 262 12.65 -18.40 12.12
C LYS A 262 12.45 -16.92 11.76
N TYR A 263 12.25 -16.61 10.47
CA TYR A 263 11.94 -15.27 9.99
C TYR A 263 10.67 -14.68 10.63
N GLU A 264 9.56 -15.41 10.61
CA GLU A 264 8.30 -14.91 11.18
C GLU A 264 8.41 -14.71 12.70
N ARG A 265 9.08 -15.64 13.39
CA ARG A 265 9.33 -15.54 14.84
C ARG A 265 10.20 -14.31 15.19
N LEU A 266 11.21 -14.02 14.38
CA LEU A 266 12.04 -12.80 14.51
C LEU A 266 11.21 -11.53 14.32
N CYS A 267 10.36 -11.49 13.28
CA CYS A 267 9.50 -10.33 13.05
C CYS A 267 8.49 -10.09 14.17
N ARG A 268 8.01 -11.16 14.84
CA ARG A 268 7.15 -11.07 16.02
C ARG A 268 7.91 -10.74 17.31
N GLY A 269 9.25 -10.76 17.31
CA GLY A 269 10.07 -10.56 18.50
C GLY A 269 10.08 -11.76 19.45
N GLU A 270 9.74 -12.96 18.97
CA GLU A 270 9.74 -14.21 19.76
C GLU A 270 11.13 -14.85 19.89
N VAL A 271 12.10 -14.37 19.11
CA VAL A 271 13.47 -14.87 19.05
C VAL A 271 14.42 -13.68 19.09
N ASP A 272 15.43 -13.77 19.95
CA ASP A 272 16.62 -12.93 19.92
C ASP A 272 17.82 -13.78 20.40
N GLU A 273 18.75 -14.06 19.49
CA GLU A 273 19.92 -14.90 19.78
C GLU A 273 21.05 -14.13 20.48
N ARG A 274 20.85 -12.84 20.79
CA ARG A 274 21.79 -12.06 21.60
C ARG A 274 21.67 -12.47 23.06
N THR A 275 22.40 -13.52 23.44
CA THR A 275 22.53 -13.93 24.84
C THR A 275 23.04 -12.77 25.72
N SER A 276 22.73 -12.76 27.01
CA SER A 276 23.22 -11.72 27.91
C SER A 276 24.76 -11.64 27.95
N ARG A 277 25.46 -12.76 27.71
CA ARG A 277 26.92 -12.78 27.58
C ARG A 277 27.37 -12.03 26.34
N ARG A 278 26.73 -12.28 25.19
CA ARG A 278 27.05 -11.59 23.93
C ARG A 278 26.69 -10.11 24.01
N GLN A 279 25.52 -9.75 24.52
CA GLN A 279 25.11 -8.35 24.69
C GLN A 279 26.12 -7.53 25.48
N ARG A 280 26.75 -8.10 26.52
CA ARG A 280 27.81 -7.43 27.30
C ARG A 280 29.11 -7.22 26.53
N ALA A 281 29.34 -7.99 25.46
CA ALA A 281 30.52 -7.84 24.60
C ALA A 281 30.28 -6.85 23.45
N LEU A 282 29.01 -6.53 23.15
CA LEU A 282 28.64 -5.49 22.19
C LEU A 282 28.92 -4.11 22.78
N SER A 283 29.27 -3.15 21.93
CA SER A 283 29.72 -1.83 22.37
C SER A 283 29.12 -0.71 21.53
N CYS A 284 28.88 0.44 22.15
CA CYS A 284 28.63 1.70 21.49
C CYS A 284 29.86 2.61 21.62
N ARG A 285 30.22 3.32 20.55
CA ARG A 285 31.39 4.21 20.52
C ARG A 285 31.21 5.38 19.56
N TYR A 286 32.00 6.41 19.77
CA TYR A 286 32.25 7.43 18.76
C TYR A 286 33.39 6.95 17.86
N SER A 287 33.09 6.74 16.57
CA SER A 287 34.00 6.18 15.60
C SER A 287 34.49 7.24 14.63
N THR A 288 35.78 7.23 14.35
CA THR A 288 36.41 8.13 13.36
C THR A 288 36.48 7.50 11.98
N GLY A 289 35.77 6.38 11.72
CA GLY A 289 35.79 5.69 10.42
C GLY A 289 37.19 5.20 10.04
N GLY A 290 37.95 4.67 11.00
CA GLY A 290 39.33 4.25 10.78
C GLY A 290 40.33 5.40 10.66
N GLY A 291 40.06 6.54 11.32
CA GLY A 291 40.93 7.71 11.28
C GLY A 291 40.68 8.67 10.12
N ASN A 292 39.46 8.67 9.56
CA ASN A 292 39.05 9.61 8.53
C ASN A 292 39.16 11.06 9.06
N PRO A 293 39.90 11.96 8.38
CA PRO A 293 40.10 13.34 8.85
C PRO A 293 38.81 14.11 9.09
N ARG A 294 37.74 13.85 8.33
CA ARG A 294 36.44 14.52 8.50
C ARG A 294 35.70 14.07 9.76
N LEU A 295 35.94 12.82 10.19
CA LEU A 295 35.30 12.23 11.36
C LEU A 295 36.13 12.40 12.65
N MET A 296 37.34 12.96 12.57
CA MET A 296 38.13 13.28 13.77
C MET A 296 37.46 14.36 14.64
N TYR A 297 36.81 15.35 14.01
CA TYR A 297 36.13 16.44 14.71
C TYR A 297 34.62 16.22 14.87
N ALA A 298 34.05 15.29 14.10
CA ALA A 298 32.64 14.91 14.15
C ALA A 298 32.50 13.39 14.05
N PRO A 299 32.94 12.63 15.07
CA PRO A 299 32.90 11.18 15.02
C PRO A 299 31.47 10.66 14.98
N VAL A 300 31.25 9.57 14.24
CA VAL A 300 29.92 8.97 14.10
C VAL A 300 29.58 8.10 15.30
N LYS A 301 28.30 8.08 15.65
CA LYS A 301 27.78 7.20 16.72
C LYS A 301 27.62 5.80 16.16
N GLU A 302 28.45 4.89 16.62
CA GLU A 302 28.54 3.51 16.15
C GLU A 302 28.11 2.54 17.25
N GLU A 303 27.24 1.59 16.92
CA GLU A 303 26.74 0.55 17.80
C GLU A 303 26.94 -0.81 17.13
N VAL A 304 27.57 -1.75 17.82
CA VAL A 304 27.74 -3.12 17.32
C VAL A 304 26.49 -3.93 17.67
N GLU A 305 25.69 -4.28 16.67
CA GLU A 305 24.46 -5.07 16.84
C GLU A 305 24.73 -6.59 16.86
N TRP A 306 25.81 -7.01 16.19
CA TRP A 306 26.31 -8.39 16.17
C TRP A 306 27.82 -8.42 15.91
N ASP A 307 28.51 -9.37 16.54
CA ASP A 307 29.97 -9.51 16.52
C ASP A 307 30.49 -10.29 15.30
N GLU A 308 29.80 -11.38 14.89
CA GLU A 308 30.24 -12.21 13.77
C GLU A 308 29.06 -12.87 13.00
N PRO A 309 28.72 -12.39 11.79
CA PRO A 309 29.34 -11.29 11.04
C PRO A 309 29.17 -9.94 11.71
N LEU A 310 30.08 -9.02 11.45
CA LEU A 310 29.97 -7.69 12.01
C LEU A 310 28.75 -6.97 11.42
N ILE A 311 27.74 -6.71 12.26
CA ILE A 311 26.56 -5.91 11.94
C ILE A 311 26.63 -4.65 12.79
N ILE A 312 26.72 -3.50 12.14
CA ILE A 312 26.91 -2.20 12.79
C ILE A 312 25.71 -1.33 12.53
N ARG A 313 25.20 -0.67 13.57
CA ARG A 313 24.28 0.46 13.44
C ARG A 313 25.03 1.76 13.61
N TYR A 314 24.83 2.68 12.68
CA TYR A 314 25.24 4.07 12.82
C TYR A 314 24.02 4.93 13.14
N HIS A 315 24.11 5.77 14.15
CA HIS A 315 23.02 6.69 14.53
C HIS A 315 23.26 8.09 13.99
N ASP A 316 22.16 8.78 13.70
CA ASP A 316 22.14 10.20 13.31
C ASP A 316 23.06 10.52 12.10
N ILE A 317 23.09 9.61 11.12
CA ILE A 317 23.95 9.73 9.94
C ILE A 317 23.33 10.56 8.82
N ILE A 318 22.04 10.86 8.88
CA ILE A 318 21.33 11.67 7.90
C ILE A 318 20.32 12.52 8.65
N SER A 319 20.22 13.80 8.30
CA SER A 319 19.31 14.72 8.97
C SER A 319 17.89 14.59 8.42
N ASP A 320 16.90 15.05 9.20
CA ASP A 320 15.50 15.08 8.77
C ASP A 320 15.32 15.90 7.49
N THR A 321 16.06 17.00 7.33
CA THR A 321 16.03 17.81 6.11
C THR A 321 16.56 17.03 4.90
N GLU A 322 17.67 16.29 5.05
CA GLU A 322 18.18 15.46 3.96
C GLU A 322 17.20 14.34 3.62
N ILE A 323 16.60 13.70 4.63
CA ILE A 323 15.55 12.68 4.47
C ILE A 323 14.37 13.21 3.66
N GLU A 324 13.82 14.36 4.02
CA GLU A 324 12.64 14.91 3.32
C GLU A 324 12.97 15.31 1.89
N ILE A 325 14.16 15.84 1.62
CA ILE A 325 14.60 16.10 0.24
C ILE A 325 14.67 14.80 -0.54
N LEU A 326 15.27 13.74 0.01
CA LEU A 326 15.35 12.43 -0.66
C LEU A 326 13.96 11.83 -0.92
N LYS A 327 13.02 11.93 0.02
CA LYS A 327 11.63 11.50 -0.19
C LYS A 327 10.96 12.31 -1.29
N ASN A 328 11.08 13.64 -1.27
CA ASN A 328 10.46 14.53 -2.27
C ASN A 328 10.91 14.24 -3.69
N ILE A 329 12.22 14.09 -3.93
CA ILE A 329 12.72 13.76 -5.27
C ILE A 329 12.39 12.30 -5.68
N SER A 330 12.10 11.44 -4.70
CA SER A 330 11.73 10.03 -4.95
C SER A 330 10.26 9.86 -5.33
N ARG A 331 9.34 10.58 -4.67
CA ARG A 331 7.88 10.46 -4.84
C ARG A 331 7.39 10.37 -6.29
N PRO A 332 7.75 11.31 -7.20
CA PRO A 332 7.25 11.27 -8.57
C PRO A 332 7.82 10.12 -9.41
N LEU A 333 8.91 9.51 -8.95
CA LEU A 333 9.65 8.47 -9.66
C LEU A 333 9.42 7.07 -9.09
N LEU A 334 8.68 6.95 -7.97
CA LEU A 334 8.40 5.67 -7.33
C LEU A 334 7.58 4.77 -8.25
N SER A 335 8.13 3.60 -8.52
CA SER A 335 7.47 2.54 -9.28
C SER A 335 7.62 1.20 -8.57
N ARG A 336 6.82 0.22 -8.96
CA ARG A 336 6.85 -1.12 -8.36
C ARG A 336 8.27 -1.69 -8.35
N SER A 337 8.74 -2.10 -7.18
CA SER A 337 10.06 -2.70 -7.04
C SER A 337 10.15 -4.04 -7.77
N LYS A 338 11.25 -4.27 -8.48
CA LYS A 338 11.55 -5.52 -9.18
C LYS A 338 12.58 -6.34 -8.38
N THR A 339 12.44 -7.65 -8.44
CA THR A 339 13.47 -8.64 -8.09
C THR A 339 14.23 -9.08 -9.35
N LYS A 340 15.24 -9.96 -9.24
CA LYS A 340 15.97 -10.50 -10.40
C LYS A 340 15.04 -11.12 -11.46
N GLY A 341 13.88 -11.66 -11.06
CA GLY A 341 12.85 -12.22 -11.95
C GLY A 341 11.70 -11.27 -12.32
N GLY A 342 11.81 -9.96 -12.03
CA GLY A 342 10.75 -8.98 -12.28
C GLY A 342 9.89 -8.68 -11.04
N VAL A 343 8.66 -8.20 -11.25
CA VAL A 343 7.69 -7.91 -10.17
C VAL A 343 7.21 -9.21 -9.56
N THR A 344 7.33 -9.37 -8.24
CA THR A 344 6.98 -10.62 -7.54
C THR A 344 6.25 -10.34 -6.22
N LYS A 345 5.54 -11.35 -5.69
CA LYS A 345 4.93 -11.30 -4.35
C LYS A 345 5.97 -11.31 -3.20
N ILE A 346 7.22 -11.64 -3.52
CA ILE A 346 8.37 -11.78 -2.61
C ILE A 346 8.81 -10.41 -2.07
N ARG A 347 8.65 -9.35 -2.88
CA ARG A 347 8.97 -7.97 -2.51
C ARG A 347 7.79 -7.06 -2.80
N THR A 348 7.17 -6.54 -1.75
CA THR A 348 6.06 -5.61 -1.85
C THR A 348 6.48 -4.22 -1.39
N SER A 349 7.07 -3.48 -2.32
CA SER A 349 7.50 -2.08 -2.14
C SER A 349 7.44 -1.34 -3.47
N GLN A 350 7.57 -0.02 -3.41
CA GLN A 350 7.95 0.81 -4.54
C GLN A 350 9.36 1.35 -4.35
N SER A 351 10.08 1.56 -5.44
CA SER A 351 11.46 2.04 -5.37
C SER A 351 11.85 2.89 -6.55
N VAL A 352 12.91 3.66 -6.35
CA VAL A 352 13.56 4.50 -7.35
C VAL A 352 15.07 4.47 -7.13
N ILE A 353 15.82 4.58 -8.22
CA ILE A 353 17.26 4.81 -8.19
C ILE A 353 17.49 6.30 -8.41
N LEU A 354 18.11 6.97 -7.44
CA LEU A 354 18.32 8.41 -7.51
C LEU A 354 19.56 8.77 -8.34
N ASP A 355 19.52 9.97 -8.92
CA ASP A 355 20.64 10.56 -9.64
C ASP A 355 21.74 11.01 -8.67
N GLU A 356 22.99 10.68 -8.99
CA GLU A 356 24.16 11.02 -8.18
C GLU A 356 24.55 12.50 -8.31
N GLY A 357 24.10 13.18 -9.37
CA GLY A 357 24.30 14.62 -9.54
C GLY A 357 23.56 15.48 -8.51
N HIS A 358 22.56 14.92 -7.81
CA HIS A 358 21.82 15.68 -6.80
C HIS A 358 22.70 15.95 -5.56
N PRO A 359 22.86 17.21 -5.11
CA PRO A 359 23.82 17.57 -4.06
C PRO A 359 23.65 16.80 -2.73
N VAL A 360 22.41 16.49 -2.35
CA VAL A 360 22.12 15.68 -1.14
C VAL A 360 22.60 14.24 -1.31
N VAL A 361 22.38 13.63 -2.49
CA VAL A 361 22.79 12.25 -2.78
C VAL A 361 24.31 12.14 -2.77
N ALA A 362 25.00 13.10 -3.39
CA ALA A 362 26.46 13.18 -3.36
C ALA A 362 27.03 13.29 -1.94
N ARG A 363 26.42 14.13 -1.08
CA ARG A 363 26.83 14.25 0.33
C ARG A 363 26.61 12.95 1.12
N VAL A 364 25.47 12.28 0.91
CA VAL A 364 25.19 10.99 1.56
C VAL A 364 26.21 9.94 1.11
N ASN A 365 26.50 9.83 -0.20
CA ASN A 365 27.53 8.92 -0.71
C ASN A 365 28.90 9.22 -0.08
N GLN A 366 29.32 10.48 -0.02
CA GLN A 366 30.59 10.87 0.59
C GLN A 366 30.65 10.46 2.07
N ARG A 367 29.56 10.64 2.81
CA ARG A 367 29.45 10.26 4.22
C ARG A 367 29.55 8.74 4.41
N ILE A 368 28.92 7.95 3.54
CA ILE A 368 29.06 6.49 3.56
C ILE A 368 30.52 6.09 3.31
N ALA A 369 31.20 6.74 2.35
CA ALA A 369 32.63 6.52 2.11
C ALA A 369 33.49 6.85 3.35
N ASP A 370 33.18 7.97 4.02
CA ASP A 370 33.93 8.42 5.18
C ASP A 370 33.78 7.48 6.39
N ILE A 371 32.57 6.95 6.59
CA ILE A 371 32.25 6.02 7.69
C ILE A 371 32.84 4.64 7.46
N THR A 372 32.68 4.11 6.24
CA THR A 372 33.04 2.71 5.93
C THR A 372 34.49 2.53 5.49
N GLY A 373 35.15 3.61 5.06
CA GLY A 373 36.46 3.58 4.41
C GLY A 373 36.44 3.03 2.97
N LEU A 374 35.30 2.55 2.47
CA LEU A 374 35.16 1.97 1.14
C LEU A 374 34.98 3.06 0.07
N SER A 375 35.45 2.80 -1.15
CA SER A 375 35.21 3.67 -2.30
C SER A 375 33.75 3.58 -2.74
N MET A 376 33.17 4.72 -3.13
CA MET A 376 31.81 4.77 -3.70
C MET A 376 31.81 4.85 -5.24
N GLU A 377 32.98 4.91 -5.87
CA GLU A 377 33.11 5.10 -7.33
C GLU A 377 32.46 3.97 -8.14
N SER A 378 32.59 2.73 -7.67
CA SER A 378 31.97 1.54 -8.26
C SER A 378 30.65 1.16 -7.61
N ALA A 379 30.24 1.86 -6.55
CA ALA A 379 29.05 1.49 -5.79
C ALA A 379 27.78 1.79 -6.60
N GLU A 380 26.73 1.01 -6.36
CA GLU A 380 25.44 1.25 -7.00
C GLU A 380 24.85 2.59 -6.55
N ARG A 381 24.05 3.19 -7.43
CA ARG A 381 23.33 4.43 -7.12
C ARG A 381 22.38 4.24 -5.94
N LEU A 382 22.13 5.31 -5.20
CA LEU A 382 21.31 5.26 -3.99
C LEU A 382 19.87 4.83 -4.33
N HIS A 383 19.42 3.74 -3.72
CA HIS A 383 18.16 3.10 -4.05
C HIS A 383 17.14 3.30 -2.94
N VAL A 384 16.20 4.23 -3.17
CA VAL A 384 15.16 4.61 -2.22
C VAL A 384 13.93 3.73 -2.39
N GLN A 385 13.32 3.33 -1.28
CA GLN A 385 12.19 2.40 -1.25
C GLN A 385 11.14 2.85 -0.23
N ASN A 386 9.86 2.67 -0.58
CA ASN A 386 8.72 2.80 0.32
C ASN A 386 7.93 1.48 0.35
N TYR A 387 7.48 1.07 1.54
CA TYR A 387 6.71 -0.16 1.72
C TYR A 387 5.22 0.16 1.94
N GLY A 388 4.36 -0.54 1.21
CA GLY A 388 2.90 -0.46 1.33
C GLY A 388 2.30 -1.34 2.41
N ILE A 389 0.98 -1.59 2.30
CA ILE A 389 0.22 -2.42 3.25
C ILE A 389 0.75 -3.84 3.25
N GLY A 390 1.23 -4.32 4.40
CA GLY A 390 1.87 -5.64 4.50
C GLY A 390 3.17 -5.75 3.69
N GLY A 391 3.74 -4.61 3.27
CA GLY A 391 4.93 -4.53 2.43
C GLY A 391 6.12 -5.17 3.13
N LYS A 392 6.73 -6.15 2.45
CA LYS A 392 7.83 -6.96 2.97
C LYS A 392 8.90 -7.21 1.91
N TYR A 393 10.03 -7.74 2.35
CA TYR A 393 11.01 -8.39 1.49
C TYR A 393 11.38 -9.71 2.16
N GLU A 394 11.06 -10.83 1.52
CA GLU A 394 11.41 -12.16 2.03
C GLU A 394 12.93 -12.36 2.18
N PRO A 395 13.35 -13.37 2.98
CA PRO A 395 14.77 -13.66 3.20
C PRO A 395 15.57 -13.81 1.91
N HIS A 396 16.66 -13.06 1.82
CA HIS A 396 17.55 -13.04 0.66
C HIS A 396 18.98 -12.69 1.08
N TYR A 397 19.88 -12.81 0.10
CA TYR A 397 21.24 -12.31 0.16
C TYR A 397 21.38 -11.17 -0.82
N ASP A 398 22.10 -10.12 -0.43
CA ASP A 398 22.42 -9.01 -1.35
C ASP A 398 23.46 -9.42 -2.39
N GLU A 399 24.32 -10.38 -2.04
CA GLU A 399 25.26 -11.06 -2.93
C GLU A 399 25.01 -12.56 -2.92
N TRP A 400 24.92 -13.17 -4.10
CA TRP A 400 24.71 -14.61 -4.24
C TRP A 400 25.45 -15.10 -5.48
N ASN A 401 26.27 -16.14 -5.31
CA ASN A 401 27.11 -16.73 -6.37
C ASN A 401 28.07 -15.75 -7.08
N ASP A 402 28.48 -14.68 -6.40
CA ASP A 402 29.41 -13.64 -6.93
C ASP A 402 28.93 -12.99 -8.24
N GLU A 403 27.61 -12.98 -8.46
CA GLU A 403 26.99 -12.46 -9.68
C GLU A 403 27.02 -10.93 -9.73
N THR A 404 26.93 -10.26 -8.58
CA THR A 404 26.80 -8.80 -8.50
C THR A 404 28.06 -8.10 -8.01
N GLY A 405 28.98 -8.81 -7.38
CA GLY A 405 30.20 -8.27 -6.77
C GLY A 405 29.97 -7.31 -5.59
N ARG A 406 28.82 -7.37 -4.91
CA ARG A 406 28.45 -6.49 -3.79
C ARG A 406 29.16 -6.92 -2.51
N ILE A 407 30.25 -6.23 -2.15
CA ILE A 407 31.06 -6.54 -0.96
C ILE A 407 30.37 -6.17 0.36
N ALA A 408 29.53 -5.12 0.35
CA ALA A 408 28.87 -4.61 1.54
C ALA A 408 27.54 -3.92 1.22
N THR A 409 26.69 -3.84 2.23
CA THR A 409 25.41 -3.14 2.17
C THR A 409 25.34 -2.08 3.26
N PHE A 410 24.82 -0.91 2.89
CA PHE A 410 24.56 0.20 3.80
C PHE A 410 23.09 0.62 3.66
N LEU A 411 22.28 0.23 4.63
CA LEU A 411 20.83 0.43 4.64
C LEU A 411 20.45 1.57 5.59
N ILE A 412 19.97 2.69 5.04
CA ILE A 412 19.54 3.87 5.76
C ILE A 412 18.04 3.79 6.06
N TYR A 413 17.65 4.03 7.31
CA TYR A 413 16.26 4.20 7.71
C TYR A 413 15.87 5.68 7.64
N MET A 414 14.88 5.99 6.80
CA MET A 414 14.40 7.36 6.54
C MET A 414 13.03 7.64 7.20
N SER A 415 12.55 6.71 8.01
CA SER A 415 11.38 6.88 8.85
C SER A 415 11.45 5.96 10.06
N ASP A 416 10.78 6.38 11.13
CA ASP A 416 10.44 5.49 12.24
C ASP A 416 9.26 4.61 11.84
N VAL A 417 9.24 3.40 12.40
CA VAL A 417 8.15 2.44 12.21
C VAL A 417 7.72 1.94 13.59
N GLU A 418 6.47 2.23 13.95
CA GLU A 418 5.96 1.98 15.30
C GLU A 418 5.81 0.48 15.58
N LYS A 419 5.32 -0.29 14.58
CA LYS A 419 5.19 -1.75 14.70
C LYS A 419 5.58 -2.46 13.42
N GLY A 420 6.35 -3.54 13.57
CA GLY A 420 6.87 -4.32 12.45
C GLY A 420 8.02 -3.62 11.73
N GLY A 421 8.21 -3.90 10.44
CA GLY A 421 9.19 -3.20 9.60
C GLY A 421 10.66 -3.48 9.89
N ALA A 422 11.01 -4.31 10.87
CA ALA A 422 12.39 -4.64 11.21
C ALA A 422 13.19 -5.26 10.07
N THR A 423 14.51 -5.08 10.08
CA THR A 423 15.44 -5.86 9.26
C THR A 423 15.85 -7.10 10.05
N ALA A 424 15.35 -8.26 9.65
CA ALA A 424 15.60 -9.53 10.33
C ALA A 424 16.74 -10.28 9.66
N PHE A 425 17.81 -10.56 10.40
CA PHE A 425 18.89 -11.42 9.95
C PHE A 425 18.61 -12.85 10.43
N THR A 426 18.16 -13.70 9.51
CA THR A 426 17.53 -14.99 9.82
C THR A 426 18.51 -16.02 10.34
N LYS A 427 19.76 -16.02 9.84
CA LYS A 427 20.78 -17.00 10.24
C LYS A 427 21.33 -16.68 11.62
N VAL A 428 21.75 -15.44 11.86
CA VAL A 428 22.22 -15.00 13.18
C VAL A 428 21.09 -14.95 14.22
N GLY A 429 19.86 -14.64 13.80
CA GLY A 429 18.68 -14.62 14.66
C GLY A 429 18.48 -13.33 15.45
N ILE A 430 18.69 -12.18 14.81
CA ILE A 430 18.36 -10.86 15.37
C ILE A 430 17.44 -10.08 14.43
N ALA A 431 16.63 -9.19 15.00
CA ALA A 431 15.79 -8.28 14.25
C ALA A 431 16.06 -6.83 14.68
N LEU A 432 16.42 -6.00 13.71
CA LEU A 432 16.81 -4.61 13.92
C LEU A 432 15.63 -3.70 13.61
N LYS A 433 15.12 -3.00 14.62
CA LYS A 433 14.02 -2.04 14.43
C LYS A 433 14.51 -0.83 13.60
N PRO A 434 13.69 -0.32 12.66
CA PRO A 434 13.97 0.93 11.97
C PRO A 434 14.01 2.07 12.97
N LYS A 435 14.98 2.97 12.81
CA LYS A 435 15.06 4.23 13.54
C LYS A 435 15.47 5.32 12.56
N GLN A 436 14.63 6.33 12.39
CA GLN A 436 14.89 7.42 11.45
C GLN A 436 16.28 8.03 11.67
N GLY A 437 16.97 8.32 10.58
CA GLY A 437 18.30 8.93 10.63
C GLY A 437 19.44 7.94 10.93
N SER A 438 19.13 6.68 11.28
CA SER A 438 20.13 5.63 11.47
C SER A 438 20.36 4.80 10.20
N ALA A 439 21.48 4.07 10.17
CA ALA A 439 21.74 3.06 9.15
C ALA A 439 22.30 1.78 9.75
N VAL A 440 22.11 0.68 9.04
CA VAL A 440 22.72 -0.62 9.35
C VAL A 440 23.69 -0.97 8.23
N PHE A 441 24.88 -1.42 8.62
CA PHE A 441 25.97 -1.80 7.73
C PHE A 441 26.44 -3.22 8.04
N TRP A 442 26.67 -4.00 6.99
CA TRP A 442 27.30 -5.31 7.07
C TRP A 442 28.08 -5.60 5.78
N TYR A 443 29.06 -6.50 5.87
CA TYR A 443 29.74 -7.05 4.71
C TYR A 443 28.99 -8.27 4.20
N ASN A 444 28.72 -8.36 2.89
CA ASN A 444 28.12 -9.54 2.27
C ASN A 444 29.17 -10.61 1.95
N LEU A 445 30.45 -10.22 1.91
CA LEU A 445 31.58 -11.10 1.60
C LEU A 445 32.59 -11.12 2.76
N HIS A 446 33.13 -12.30 3.03
CA HIS A 446 34.34 -12.49 3.82
C HIS A 446 35.54 -11.81 3.14
N LYS A 447 36.67 -11.63 3.84
CA LYS A 447 37.85 -10.99 3.23
C LYS A 447 38.45 -11.81 2.11
N ASN A 448 38.23 -13.12 2.07
CA ASN A 448 38.62 -13.96 0.93
C ASN A 448 37.72 -13.83 -0.31
N GLY A 449 36.64 -13.03 -0.22
CA GLY A 449 35.68 -12.83 -1.32
C GLY A 449 34.52 -13.82 -1.35
N ASN A 450 34.50 -14.83 -0.48
CA ASN A 450 33.36 -15.76 -0.39
C ASN A 450 32.15 -15.09 0.24
N VAL A 451 30.95 -15.47 -0.21
CA VAL A 451 29.68 -14.98 0.35
C VAL A 451 29.55 -15.38 1.81
N ASP A 452 29.27 -14.41 2.68
CA ASP A 452 28.94 -14.68 4.07
C ASP A 452 27.47 -15.07 4.21
N LEU A 453 27.23 -16.38 4.25
CA LEU A 453 25.89 -16.94 4.36
C LEU A 453 25.18 -16.58 5.67
N LYS A 454 25.86 -16.05 6.70
CA LYS A 454 25.20 -15.59 7.94
C LYS A 454 24.46 -14.26 7.75
N THR A 455 24.68 -13.59 6.63
CA THR A 455 24.09 -12.28 6.30
C THR A 455 22.73 -12.36 5.60
N GLU A 456 22.14 -13.56 5.48
CA GLU A 456 20.76 -13.71 5.02
C GLU A 456 19.84 -12.82 5.85
N HIS A 457 19.11 -11.94 5.16
CA HIS A 457 18.29 -10.94 5.82
C HIS A 457 16.98 -10.71 5.07
N ALA A 458 16.04 -10.10 5.76
CA ALA A 458 14.68 -9.87 5.29
C ALA A 458 14.13 -8.56 5.85
N GLY A 459 13.19 -7.95 5.13
CA GLY A 459 12.38 -6.85 5.63
C GLY A 459 11.06 -7.39 6.18
N CYS A 460 10.89 -7.38 7.51
CA CYS A 460 9.64 -7.72 8.15
C CYS A 460 8.49 -6.82 7.64
N PRO A 461 7.27 -7.35 7.47
CA PRO A 461 6.13 -6.55 7.05
C PRO A 461 5.89 -5.37 8.00
N VAL A 462 5.55 -4.22 7.45
CA VAL A 462 5.13 -3.05 8.24
C VAL A 462 3.73 -3.32 8.79
N LEU A 463 3.60 -3.38 10.12
CA LEU A 463 2.30 -3.60 10.78
C LEU A 463 1.61 -2.28 11.07
N TRP A 464 2.37 -1.27 11.51
CA TRP A 464 1.89 0.08 11.76
C TRP A 464 3.00 1.07 11.48
N GLY A 465 2.68 2.13 10.74
CA GLY A 465 3.61 3.17 10.33
C GLY A 465 3.88 3.23 8.83
N ASN A 466 4.83 4.08 8.46
CA ASN A 466 5.29 4.25 7.08
C ASN A 466 6.79 3.93 7.03
N LYS A 467 7.21 2.94 6.23
CA LYS A 467 8.63 2.55 6.14
C LYS A 467 9.27 3.09 4.87
N TRP A 468 10.24 3.98 5.05
CA TRP A 468 11.14 4.47 4.02
C TRP A 468 12.57 4.04 4.32
N VAL A 469 13.25 3.51 3.30
CA VAL A 469 14.66 3.16 3.40
C VAL A 469 15.42 3.59 2.15
N ALA A 470 16.71 3.87 2.30
CA ALA A 470 17.62 4.05 1.17
C ALA A 470 18.75 3.03 1.28
N ASN A 471 18.94 2.22 0.25
CA ASN A 471 19.99 1.21 0.23
C ASN A 471 21.14 1.66 -0.67
N LYS A 472 22.37 1.44 -0.20
CA LYS A 472 23.60 1.62 -0.98
C LYS A 472 24.34 0.28 -0.98
N TRP A 473 24.46 -0.32 -2.16
CA TRP A 473 25.27 -1.52 -2.36
C TRP A 473 26.65 -1.12 -2.86
N ILE A 474 27.69 -1.59 -2.18
CA ILE A 474 29.08 -1.24 -2.47
C ILE A 474 29.72 -2.43 -3.17
N HIS A 475 30.40 -2.19 -4.29
CA HIS A 475 31.03 -3.25 -5.07
C HIS A 475 32.47 -3.53 -4.59
N LYS A 476 32.94 -4.75 -4.86
CA LYS A 476 34.29 -5.23 -4.56
C LYS A 476 35.37 -4.54 -5.43
N PHE A 477 35.00 -4.15 -6.65
CA PHE A 477 35.90 -3.43 -7.56
C PHE A 477 36.22 -2.04 -7.00
N GLY A 478 37.47 -1.59 -7.07
CA GLY A 478 37.90 -0.31 -6.50
C GLY A 478 38.16 -0.33 -5.00
N GLN A 479 38.15 -1.52 -4.38
CA GLN A 479 38.45 -1.72 -2.95
C GLN A 479 39.79 -2.41 -2.70
N GLU A 480 40.58 -2.68 -3.74
CA GLU A 480 41.78 -3.53 -3.70
C GLU A 480 42.80 -3.06 -2.66
N PHE A 481 42.93 -1.73 -2.51
CA PHE A 481 43.84 -1.11 -1.54
C PHE A 481 43.18 -0.67 -0.23
N ARG A 482 41.84 -0.68 -0.18
CA ARG A 482 41.05 -0.24 0.99
C ARG A 482 40.62 -1.40 1.87
N ARG A 483 40.37 -2.56 1.26
CA ARG A 483 39.99 -3.81 1.92
C ARG A 483 40.77 -4.98 1.29
N PRO A 484 42.05 -5.17 1.66
CA PRO A 484 42.87 -6.24 1.13
C PRO A 484 42.26 -7.61 1.41
N CYS A 485 42.34 -8.51 0.44
CA CYS A 485 41.84 -9.87 0.60
C CYS A 485 42.67 -10.66 1.63
N SER A 486 42.02 -11.54 2.40
CA SER A 486 42.70 -12.52 3.24
C SER A 486 42.79 -13.87 2.51
N LEU A 487 43.88 -14.61 2.76
CA LEU A 487 44.01 -16.01 2.34
C LEU A 487 43.29 -16.97 3.29
N SER A 488 42.86 -16.49 4.47
CA SER A 488 42.10 -17.29 5.42
C SER A 488 40.68 -17.52 4.94
N TYR A 489 40.18 -18.75 5.12
CA TYR A 489 38.77 -19.05 4.84
C TYR A 489 37.82 -18.34 5.83
N TRP A 490 38.32 -18.02 7.02
CA TRP A 490 37.52 -17.66 8.20
C TRP A 490 37.66 -16.19 8.64
N GLU A 491 38.39 -15.35 7.88
CA GLU A 491 38.64 -13.93 8.21
C GLU A 491 37.94 -12.91 7.30
#